data_AF-A0A7J2YWC1-F1
#
_entry.id   AF-A0A7J2YWC1-F1
#
_cell.length_a   1.000
_cell.length_b   1.000
_cell.length_c   1.000
_cell.angle_alpha   90.00
_cell.angle_beta   90.00
_cell.angle_gamma   90.00
#
_symmetry.space_group_name_H-M   'P 1'
#
loop_
_entity.id
_entity.type
_entity.pdbx_description
1 polymer ?
#
loop_
_entity_poly.entity_id
_entity_poly.type
_entity_poly.pdbx_seq_one_letter_code
_entity_poly.pdbx_strand_id
1 'polypeptide(L)'
;MAIAVIKFRWKNVSYRFLNKRPSVPLKEECSLLVFFKKLRKNVKAISPVISVLLMIAIAVVASLVTYAWVMGYIGFTSGKAEKAIQIQSVANKDDGTHVYLQNVGNSPVTFAVPLVYTDGAGEGARILSGVTGTNNMLASGATADFLLGTTIQNDGISHVVKVASDDGTFSQVSVTFPLS
;
A
#
# COMPACT_ATOMS: atom_id res chain seq x y z
N MET A 1 27.13 -14.04 -17.04
CA MET A 1 26.85 -13.21 -15.85
C MET A 1 27.26 -13.99 -14.62
N ALA A 2 28.32 -13.57 -13.92
CA ALA A 2 28.91 -14.30 -12.81
C ALA A 2 28.37 -13.80 -11.46
N ILE A 3 27.86 -14.72 -10.63
CA ILE A 3 27.34 -14.44 -9.29
C ILE A 3 28.51 -14.51 -8.31
N ALA A 4 28.83 -13.39 -7.66
CA ALA A 4 29.86 -13.32 -6.63
C ALA A 4 29.32 -13.84 -5.29
N VAL A 5 29.84 -14.98 -4.83
CA VAL A 5 29.54 -15.55 -3.51
C VAL A 5 30.42 -14.85 -2.47
N ILE A 6 29.82 -14.00 -1.63
CA ILE A 6 30.52 -13.32 -0.53
C ILE A 6 30.74 -14.31 0.61
N LYS A 7 31.98 -14.77 0.77
CA LYS A 7 32.41 -15.67 1.84
C LYS A 7 32.77 -14.85 3.09
N PHE A 8 31.83 -14.74 4.03
CA PHE A 8 32.02 -14.00 5.28
C PHE A 8 32.96 -14.78 6.22
N ARG A 9 34.22 -14.35 6.32
CA ARG A 9 35.25 -14.97 7.17
C ARG A 9 35.34 -14.23 8.50
N TRP A 10 34.83 -14.84 9.57
CA TRP A 10 34.97 -14.34 10.93
C TRP A 10 36.44 -14.38 11.38
N LYS A 11 37.05 -13.22 11.61
CA LYS A 11 38.34 -13.11 12.33
C LYS A 11 38.04 -13.02 13.83
N ASN A 12 38.55 -13.98 14.59
CA ASN A 12 38.57 -13.95 16.05
C ASN A 12 39.40 -12.75 16.53
N VAL A 13 38.75 -11.82 17.23
CA VAL A 13 39.41 -10.71 17.94
C VAL A 13 39.82 -11.22 19.31
N SER A 14 41.12 -11.50 19.49
CA SER A 14 41.71 -11.80 20.79
C SER A 14 41.79 -10.52 21.63
N TYR A 15 41.04 -10.46 22.72
CA TYR A 15 41.15 -9.37 23.71
C TYR A 15 42.38 -9.62 24.59
N ARG A 16 43.52 -8.99 24.25
CA ARG A 16 44.71 -8.95 25.12
C ARG A 16 44.80 -7.56 25.75
N PHE A 17 43.96 -7.30 26.77
CA PHE A 17 44.02 -6.06 27.52
C PHE A 17 45.16 -6.11 28.55
N LEU A 18 46.06 -5.16 28.40
CA LEU A 18 47.26 -4.93 29.20
C LEU A 18 46.92 -4.71 30.68
N ASN A 19 47.55 -5.51 31.53
CA ASN A 19 47.59 -5.33 32.96
C ASN A 19 48.65 -4.26 33.31
N LYS A 20 48.22 -3.02 33.48
CA LYS A 20 48.91 -2.01 34.31
C LYS A 20 47.86 -1.15 34.99
N ARG A 21 47.59 -1.41 36.27
CA ARG A 21 46.88 -0.46 37.13
C ARG A 21 47.91 0.36 37.90
N PRO A 22 47.98 1.69 37.76
CA PRO A 22 48.64 2.51 38.78
C PRO A 22 47.79 2.49 40.05
N SER A 23 48.45 2.29 41.19
CA SER A 23 47.89 2.28 42.53
C SER A 23 47.55 3.69 42.99
N VAL A 24 46.29 4.09 42.83
CA VAL A 24 45.70 5.26 43.48
C VAL A 24 44.68 4.78 44.52
N PRO A 25 44.70 5.28 45.77
CA PRO A 25 43.73 4.89 46.79
C PRO A 25 42.44 5.66 46.57
N LEU A 26 41.60 5.20 45.65
CA LEU A 26 40.25 5.75 45.42
C LEU A 26 39.23 4.95 46.22
N LYS A 27 39.11 5.31 47.50
CA LYS A 27 38.18 4.72 48.48
C LYS A 27 36.71 5.02 48.17
N GLU A 28 36.45 6.04 47.35
CA GLU A 28 35.10 6.56 47.05
C GLU A 28 34.51 5.98 45.74
N GLU A 29 35.34 5.68 44.74
CA GLU A 29 34.90 5.25 43.39
C GLU A 29 34.60 3.74 43.30
N CYS A 30 34.99 2.93 44.29
CA CYS A 30 34.78 1.48 44.27
C CYS A 30 33.32 1.05 44.54
N SER A 31 32.48 1.92 45.11
CA SER A 31 31.15 1.49 45.58
C SER A 31 30.20 1.13 44.42
N LEU A 32 30.16 1.95 43.38
CA LEU A 32 29.26 1.78 42.23
C LEU A 32 29.71 0.62 41.32
N LEU A 33 31.03 0.48 41.11
CA LEU A 33 31.59 -0.61 40.31
C LEU A 33 31.54 -1.97 41.01
N VAL A 34 31.68 -2.01 42.34
CA VAL A 34 31.51 -3.25 43.12
C VAL A 34 30.04 -3.68 43.10
N PHE A 35 29.08 -2.76 43.14
CA PHE A 35 27.65 -3.06 43.08
C PHE A 35 27.27 -3.76 41.75
N PHE A 36 27.65 -3.21 40.60
CA PHE A 36 27.39 -3.85 39.30
C PHE A 36 28.16 -5.16 39.11
N LYS A 37 29.38 -5.26 39.63
CA LYS A 37 30.18 -6.50 39.55
C LYS A 37 29.62 -7.60 40.45
N LYS A 38 29.01 -7.25 41.60
CA LYS A 38 28.35 -8.18 42.52
C LYS A 38 27.00 -8.67 41.96
N LEU A 39 26.26 -7.79 41.28
CA LEU A 39 25.06 -8.17 40.51
C LEU A 39 25.40 -9.18 39.41
N ARG A 40 26.46 -8.97 38.63
CA ARG A 40 26.90 -9.87 37.54
C ARG A 40 27.27 -11.30 37.99
N LYS A 41 27.64 -11.51 39.26
CA LYS A 41 28.13 -12.81 39.75
C LYS A 41 26.98 -13.78 40.10
N ASN A 42 25.79 -13.25 40.39
CA ASN A 42 24.60 -14.04 40.79
C ASN A 42 23.59 -14.25 39.65
N VAL A 43 23.78 -13.62 38.49
CA VAL A 43 22.89 -13.78 37.31
C VAL A 43 23.09 -15.11 36.57
N LYS A 44 24.13 -15.87 36.91
CA LYS A 44 24.55 -17.09 36.17
C LYS A 44 23.54 -18.23 36.21
N ALA A 45 22.60 -18.24 37.18
CA ALA A 45 21.60 -19.30 37.32
C ALA A 45 20.16 -18.85 37.03
N ILE A 46 19.88 -17.53 37.06
CA ILE A 46 18.51 -16.97 36.95
C ILE A 46 18.22 -16.48 35.51
N SER A 47 19.28 -16.21 34.74
CA SER A 47 19.21 -15.84 33.31
C SER A 47 18.42 -16.80 32.41
N PRO A 48 18.43 -18.15 32.60
CA PRO A 48 17.78 -19.05 31.65
C PRO A 48 16.25 -18.90 31.64
N VAL A 49 15.65 -18.87 32.83
CA VAL A 49 14.18 -18.81 32.97
C VAL A 49 13.64 -17.45 32.56
N ILE A 50 14.30 -16.38 32.99
CA ILE A 50 13.89 -15.01 32.64
C ILE A 50 13.96 -14.80 31.12
N SER A 51 14.95 -15.38 30.45
CA SER A 51 15.06 -15.29 28.99
C SER A 51 13.87 -15.95 28.29
N VAL A 52 13.44 -17.12 28.76
CA VAL A 52 12.29 -17.82 28.16
C VAL A 52 10.99 -17.08 28.44
N LEU A 53 10.80 -16.58 29.67
CA LEU A 53 9.64 -15.75 30.01
C LEU A 53 9.55 -14.51 29.13
N LEU A 54 10.68 -13.84 28.89
CA LEU A 54 10.75 -12.68 28.01
C LEU A 54 10.52 -13.06 26.54
N MET A 55 11.05 -14.20 26.08
CA MET A 55 10.82 -14.71 24.72
C MET A 55 9.33 -14.99 24.47
N ILE A 56 8.64 -15.59 25.43
CA ILE A 56 7.19 -15.83 25.30
C ILE A 56 6.43 -14.51 25.29
N ALA A 57 6.76 -13.58 26.17
CA ALA A 57 6.10 -12.28 26.24
C ALA A 57 6.20 -11.52 24.91
N ILE A 58 7.39 -11.43 24.30
CA ILE A 58 7.55 -10.76 23.00
C ILE A 58 6.84 -11.52 21.88
N ALA A 59 6.79 -12.85 21.93
CA ALA A 59 6.12 -13.66 20.91
C ALA A 59 4.60 -13.40 20.90
N VAL A 60 3.99 -13.31 22.08
CA VAL A 60 2.57 -12.98 22.21
C VAL A 60 2.29 -11.56 21.73
N VAL A 61 3.10 -10.58 22.15
CA VAL A 61 2.94 -9.19 21.71
C VAL A 61 3.09 -9.06 20.19
N ALA A 62 4.11 -9.68 19.60
CA ALA A 62 4.31 -9.67 18.15
C ALA A 62 3.11 -10.26 17.41
N SER A 63 2.53 -11.35 17.92
CA SER A 63 1.36 -12.02 17.32
C SER A 63 0.10 -11.13 17.35
N LEU A 64 -0.09 -10.35 18.42
CA LEU A 64 -1.23 -9.42 18.51
C LEU A 64 -1.08 -8.24 17.54
N VAL A 65 0.14 -7.70 17.41
CA VAL A 65 0.42 -6.60 16.47
C VAL A 65 0.22 -7.04 15.03
N THR A 66 0.71 -8.23 14.64
CA THR A 66 0.51 -8.74 13.28
C THR A 66 -0.97 -8.98 13.00
N TYR A 67 -1.74 -9.51 13.95
CA TYR A 67 -3.19 -9.66 13.79
C TYR A 67 -3.89 -8.33 13.56
N ALA A 68 -3.63 -7.32 14.40
CA ALA A 68 -4.22 -5.99 14.25
C ALA A 68 -3.86 -5.34 12.91
N TRP A 69 -2.61 -5.50 12.47
CA TRP A 69 -2.16 -5.00 11.17
C TRP A 69 -2.83 -5.72 10.00
N VAL A 70 -2.93 -7.05 10.05
CA VAL A 70 -3.61 -7.85 9.01
C VAL A 70 -5.10 -7.49 8.93
N MET A 71 -5.78 -7.33 10.07
CA MET A 71 -7.17 -6.90 10.09
C MET A 71 -7.36 -5.49 9.55
N GLY A 72 -6.45 -4.56 9.88
CA GLY A 72 -6.45 -3.22 9.28
C GLY A 72 -6.28 -3.28 7.76
N TYR A 73 -5.31 -4.06 7.28
CA TYR A 73 -5.07 -4.26 5.85
C TYR A 73 -6.28 -4.86 5.14
N ILE A 74 -6.91 -5.89 5.72
CA ILE A 74 -8.13 -6.52 5.18
C ILE A 74 -9.29 -5.50 5.13
N GLY A 75 -9.46 -4.67 6.17
CA GLY A 75 -10.50 -3.63 6.17
C GLY A 75 -10.34 -2.63 5.02
N PHE A 76 -9.11 -2.17 4.78
CA PHE A 76 -8.82 -1.23 3.67
C PHE A 76 -8.98 -1.87 2.29
N THR A 77 -8.58 -3.14 2.11
CA THR A 77 -8.73 -3.81 0.81
C THR A 77 -10.17 -4.22 0.53
N SER A 78 -10.96 -4.59 1.53
CA SER A 78 -12.38 -4.94 1.36
C SER A 78 -13.20 -3.74 0.92
N GLY A 79 -12.99 -2.56 1.52
CA GLY A 79 -13.69 -1.33 1.11
C GLY A 79 -13.38 -0.90 -0.33
N LYS A 80 -12.21 -1.27 -0.87
CA LYS A 80 -11.87 -1.08 -2.29
C LYS A 80 -12.46 -2.17 -3.18
N ALA A 81 -12.52 -3.41 -2.70
CA ALA A 81 -13.09 -4.54 -3.44
C ALA A 81 -14.61 -4.40 -3.67
N GLU A 82 -15.31 -3.71 -2.77
CA GLU A 82 -16.75 -3.42 -2.91
C GLU A 82 -17.07 -2.36 -3.97
N LYS A 83 -16.08 -1.58 -4.40
CA LYS A 83 -16.23 -0.57 -5.44
C LYS A 83 -15.81 -1.19 -6.77
N ALA A 84 -16.75 -1.32 -7.69
CA ALA A 84 -16.47 -1.88 -9.01
C ALA A 84 -17.22 -1.08 -10.07
N ILE A 85 -16.52 -0.69 -11.12
CA ILE A 85 -17.07 0.08 -12.23
C ILE A 85 -16.93 -0.71 -13.53
N GLN A 86 -17.94 -0.61 -14.39
CA GLN A 86 -17.97 -1.27 -15.68
C GLN A 86 -18.46 -0.29 -16.75
N ILE A 87 -17.74 -0.21 -17.86
CA ILE A 87 -18.19 0.53 -19.04
C ILE A 87 -19.21 -0.36 -19.76
N GLN A 88 -20.44 0.15 -19.91
CA GLN A 88 -21.54 -0.56 -20.57
C GLN A 88 -21.51 -0.37 -22.08
N SER A 89 -21.23 0.86 -22.52
CA SER A 89 -21.17 1.20 -23.94
C SER A 89 -20.38 2.49 -24.13
N VAL A 90 -19.79 2.61 -25.31
CA VAL A 90 -19.17 3.84 -25.80
C VAL A 90 -19.80 4.16 -27.16
N ALA A 91 -20.30 5.38 -27.32
CA ALA A 91 -20.97 5.80 -28.54
C ALA A 91 -20.52 7.19 -28.95
N ASN A 92 -20.21 7.37 -30.23
CA ASN A 92 -19.97 8.69 -30.82
C ASN A 92 -21.31 9.35 -31.18
N LYS A 93 -21.50 10.59 -30.77
CA LYS A 93 -22.63 11.46 -31.16
C LYS A 93 -22.10 12.81 -31.67
N ASP A 94 -23.01 13.68 -32.11
CA ASP A 94 -22.68 14.98 -32.71
C ASP A 94 -21.90 15.91 -31.77
N ASP A 95 -22.09 15.77 -30.45
CA ASP A 95 -21.46 16.59 -29.41
C ASP A 95 -20.20 15.97 -28.79
N GLY A 96 -19.83 14.74 -29.20
CA GLY A 96 -18.62 14.06 -28.75
C GLY A 96 -18.81 12.56 -28.50
N THR A 97 -17.83 11.94 -27.85
CA THR A 97 -17.93 10.54 -27.42
C THR A 97 -18.60 10.44 -26.05
N HIS A 98 -19.69 9.68 -25.98
CA HIS A 98 -20.38 9.31 -24.75
C HIS A 98 -19.86 7.97 -24.22
N VAL A 99 -19.50 7.95 -22.95
CA VAL A 99 -19.09 6.75 -22.22
C VAL A 99 -20.10 6.50 -21.11
N TYR A 100 -20.86 5.41 -21.24
CA TYR A 100 -21.82 4.99 -20.22
C TYR A 100 -21.11 4.09 -19.22
N LEU A 101 -20.98 4.57 -17.99
CA LEU A 101 -20.32 3.89 -16.90
C LEU A 101 -21.34 3.45 -15.85
N GLN A 102 -21.35 2.18 -15.49
CA GLN A 102 -22.18 1.66 -14.41
C GLN A 102 -21.33 1.29 -13.21
N ASN A 103 -21.81 1.62 -12.00
CA ASN A 103 -21.27 1.06 -10.78
C ASN A 103 -21.91 -0.32 -10.53
N VAL A 104 -21.14 -1.37 -10.75
CA VAL A 104 -21.53 -2.77 -10.49
C VAL A 104 -21.11 -3.24 -9.10
N GLY A 105 -20.41 -2.39 -8.34
CA GLY A 105 -20.05 -2.62 -6.95
C GLY A 105 -21.18 -2.32 -5.98
N ASN A 106 -21.02 -2.75 -4.73
CA ASN A 106 -22.01 -2.57 -3.65
C ASN A 106 -21.78 -1.26 -2.85
N SER A 107 -20.75 -0.50 -3.20
CA SER A 107 -20.36 0.75 -2.55
C SER A 107 -20.34 1.90 -3.57
N PRO A 108 -20.73 3.13 -3.18
CA PRO A 108 -20.70 4.29 -4.08
C PRO A 108 -19.27 4.65 -4.51
N VAL A 109 -19.10 5.16 -5.72
CA VAL A 109 -17.81 5.52 -6.32
C VAL A 109 -17.78 7.02 -6.61
N THR A 110 -16.68 7.71 -6.34
CA THR A 110 -16.57 9.18 -6.52
C THR A 110 -15.64 9.57 -7.67
N PHE A 111 -15.90 10.72 -8.27
CA PHE A 111 -15.16 11.28 -9.41
C PHE A 111 -14.90 12.79 -9.23
N ALA A 112 -13.98 13.16 -8.34
CA ALA A 112 -13.55 14.53 -8.10
C ALA A 112 -13.05 15.21 -9.38
N VAL A 113 -12.27 14.50 -10.20
CA VAL A 113 -11.90 14.93 -11.56
C VAL A 113 -12.26 13.83 -12.57
N PRO A 114 -13.31 14.01 -13.38
CA PRO A 114 -13.67 13.05 -14.43
C PRO A 114 -12.60 12.99 -15.52
N LEU A 115 -11.81 11.92 -15.51
CA LEU A 115 -10.76 11.63 -16.49
C LEU A 115 -11.11 10.34 -17.24
N VAL A 116 -11.15 10.44 -18.56
CA VAL A 116 -11.30 9.29 -19.46
C VAL A 116 -10.04 9.21 -20.30
N TYR A 117 -9.41 8.04 -20.31
CA TYR A 117 -8.22 7.78 -21.08
C TYR A 117 -8.60 7.13 -22.40
N THR A 118 -8.18 7.71 -23.51
CA THR A 118 -8.29 7.14 -24.86
C THR A 118 -6.90 6.88 -25.39
N ASP A 119 -6.58 5.61 -25.69
CA ASP A 119 -5.26 5.15 -26.16
C ASP A 119 -4.07 5.62 -25.29
N GLY A 120 -4.32 5.80 -24.00
CA GLY A 120 -3.31 6.23 -23.02
C GLY A 120 -3.17 7.74 -22.85
N ALA A 121 -3.84 8.55 -23.67
CA ALA A 121 -3.98 9.99 -23.44
C ALA A 121 -5.14 10.26 -22.48
N GLY A 122 -4.92 11.08 -21.45
CA GLY A 122 -5.95 11.45 -20.49
C GLY A 122 -6.74 12.65 -20.98
N GLU A 123 -8.02 12.46 -21.28
CA GLU A 123 -8.93 13.51 -21.72
C GLU A 123 -9.86 13.91 -20.57
N GLY A 124 -10.09 15.22 -20.42
CA GLY A 124 -11.08 15.73 -19.49
C GLY A 124 -12.48 15.39 -19.98
N ALA A 125 -13.26 14.69 -19.16
CA ALA A 125 -14.65 14.35 -19.48
C ALA A 125 -15.62 15.19 -18.64
N ARG A 126 -16.77 15.54 -19.19
CA ARG A 126 -17.85 16.18 -18.43
C ARG A 126 -18.89 15.12 -18.06
N ILE A 127 -19.30 15.11 -16.80
CA ILE A 127 -20.40 14.25 -16.36
C ILE A 127 -21.72 14.92 -16.75
N LEU A 128 -22.52 14.25 -17.59
CA LEU A 128 -23.81 14.78 -18.04
C LEU A 128 -24.95 14.35 -17.13
N SER A 129 -24.91 13.13 -16.59
CA SER A 129 -26.00 12.55 -15.81
C SER A 129 -25.55 11.34 -14.99
N GLY A 130 -26.38 10.94 -14.02
CA GLY A 130 -26.23 9.69 -13.25
C GLY A 130 -25.32 9.77 -12.02
N VAL A 131 -24.80 10.96 -11.73
CA VAL A 131 -23.91 11.21 -10.60
C VAL A 131 -24.51 12.32 -9.74
N THR A 132 -24.42 12.19 -8.40
CA THR A 132 -25.09 13.09 -7.45
C THR A 132 -24.08 13.74 -6.48
N GLY A 133 -24.37 14.98 -6.10
CA GLY A 133 -23.66 15.71 -5.03
C GLY A 133 -22.37 16.41 -5.48
N THR A 134 -21.75 17.15 -4.56
CA THR A 134 -20.58 18.01 -4.83
C THR A 134 -19.31 17.23 -5.20
N ASN A 135 -19.24 15.94 -4.86
CA ASN A 135 -18.08 15.07 -5.11
C ASN A 135 -18.29 14.12 -6.29
N ASN A 136 -19.31 14.38 -7.12
CA ASN A 136 -19.63 13.53 -8.26
C ASN A 136 -19.69 12.04 -7.84
N MET A 137 -20.63 11.70 -6.95
CA MET A 137 -20.81 10.35 -6.44
C MET A 137 -21.77 9.53 -7.31
N LEU A 138 -21.31 8.38 -7.80
CA LEU A 138 -22.09 7.37 -8.50
C LEU A 138 -22.54 6.29 -7.50
N ALA A 139 -23.86 6.25 -7.23
CA ALA A 139 -24.45 5.27 -6.33
C ALA A 139 -24.27 3.83 -6.87
N SER A 140 -24.34 2.83 -5.97
CA SER A 140 -24.33 1.41 -6.38
C SER A 140 -25.50 1.12 -7.32
N GLY A 141 -25.21 0.40 -8.41
CA GLY A 141 -26.18 0.04 -9.44
C GLY A 141 -26.53 1.16 -10.43
N ALA A 142 -26.17 2.41 -10.14
CA ALA A 142 -26.46 3.55 -11.00
C ALA A 142 -25.52 3.61 -12.21
N THR A 143 -26.02 4.23 -13.30
CA THR A 143 -25.26 4.46 -14.53
C THR A 143 -25.10 5.95 -14.76
N ALA A 144 -23.87 6.36 -15.08
CA ALA A 144 -23.48 7.71 -15.42
C ALA A 144 -23.11 7.85 -16.90
N ASP A 145 -23.34 9.03 -17.44
CA ASP A 145 -22.93 9.43 -18.78
C ASP A 145 -21.77 10.43 -18.68
N PHE A 146 -20.63 10.06 -19.27
CA PHE A 146 -19.45 10.88 -19.41
C PHE A 146 -19.31 11.32 -20.88
N LEU A 147 -19.33 12.63 -21.12
CA LEU A 147 -19.08 13.21 -22.43
C LEU A 147 -17.62 13.65 -22.53
N LEU A 148 -16.93 13.16 -23.53
CA LEU A 148 -15.64 13.71 -23.95
C LEU A 148 -15.91 14.87 -24.90
N GLY A 149 -15.20 15.99 -24.72
CA GLY A 149 -15.28 17.13 -25.64
C GLY A 149 -14.69 16.87 -27.04
N THR A 150 -14.14 15.68 -27.24
CA THR A 150 -13.54 15.20 -28.49
C THR A 150 -14.19 13.88 -28.89
N THR A 151 -14.32 13.66 -30.20
CA THR A 151 -14.83 12.40 -30.75
C THR A 151 -13.68 11.45 -31.06
N ILE A 152 -13.78 10.20 -30.63
CA ILE A 152 -12.87 9.13 -31.05
C ILE A 152 -13.06 8.90 -32.55
N GLN A 153 -11.96 8.77 -33.32
CA GLN A 153 -12.05 8.68 -34.77
C GLN A 153 -12.75 7.40 -35.24
N ASN A 154 -13.52 7.52 -36.31
CA ASN A 154 -14.17 6.41 -36.99
C ASN A 154 -13.22 5.85 -38.08
N ASP A 155 -12.07 5.34 -37.65
CA ASP A 155 -10.98 4.90 -38.54
C ASP A 155 -10.97 3.37 -38.78
N GLY A 156 -11.96 2.64 -38.25
CA GLY A 156 -11.98 1.18 -38.32
C GLY A 156 -10.98 0.50 -37.39
N ILE A 157 -10.25 1.26 -36.56
CA ILE A 157 -9.24 0.79 -35.62
C ILE A 157 -9.88 0.64 -34.23
N SER A 158 -9.32 -0.26 -33.43
CA SER A 158 -9.74 -0.44 -32.03
C SER A 158 -9.06 0.60 -31.15
N HIS A 159 -9.87 1.42 -30.49
CA HIS A 159 -9.44 2.40 -29.49
C HIS A 159 -9.71 1.89 -28.09
N VAL A 160 -8.77 2.13 -27.20
CA VAL A 160 -8.86 1.68 -25.81
C VAL A 160 -9.39 2.81 -24.95
N VAL A 161 -10.60 2.64 -24.42
CA VAL A 161 -11.24 3.58 -23.51
C VAL A 161 -11.10 3.08 -22.08
N LYS A 162 -10.52 3.88 -21.21
CA LYS A 162 -10.35 3.57 -19.78
C LYS A 162 -10.91 4.71 -18.92
N VAL A 163 -11.74 4.37 -17.95
CA VAL A 163 -12.24 5.31 -16.95
C VAL A 163 -11.66 4.94 -15.59
N ALA A 164 -11.17 5.94 -14.84
CA ALA A 164 -10.62 5.76 -13.52
C ALA A 164 -11.38 6.63 -12.49
N SER A 165 -11.61 6.07 -11.30
CA SER A 165 -12.13 6.79 -10.14
C SER A 165 -10.99 7.15 -9.18
N ASP A 166 -11.18 8.18 -8.36
CA ASP A 166 -10.24 8.58 -7.31
C ASP A 166 -9.99 7.47 -6.27
N ASP A 167 -10.92 6.53 -6.14
CA ASP A 167 -10.79 5.38 -5.24
C ASP A 167 -9.76 4.35 -5.72
N GLY A 168 -9.25 4.51 -6.96
CA GLY A 168 -8.29 3.61 -7.60
C GLY A 168 -8.92 2.48 -8.41
N THR A 169 -10.26 2.47 -8.53
CA THR A 169 -10.98 1.54 -9.40
C THR A 169 -10.95 2.04 -10.84
N PHE A 170 -10.74 1.13 -11.78
CA PHE A 170 -10.73 1.46 -13.20
C PHE A 170 -11.45 0.38 -14.02
N SER A 171 -12.04 0.81 -15.13
CA SER A 171 -12.62 -0.07 -16.14
C SER A 171 -12.04 0.29 -17.49
N GLN A 172 -11.79 -0.71 -18.33
CA GLN A 172 -11.21 -0.53 -19.65
C GLN A 172 -11.96 -1.39 -20.67
N VAL A 173 -12.24 -0.82 -21.83
CA VAL A 173 -12.87 -1.51 -22.95
C VAL A 173 -12.20 -1.07 -24.24
N SER A 174 -12.02 -2.02 -25.15
CA SER A 174 -11.57 -1.76 -26.52
C SER A 174 -12.78 -1.65 -27.42
N VAL A 175 -12.93 -0.52 -28.09
CA VAL A 175 -14.09 -0.23 -28.96
C VAL A 175 -13.58 0.08 -30.34
N THR A 176 -14.18 -0.54 -31.35
CA THR A 176 -13.88 -0.28 -32.76
C THR A 176 -15.07 0.43 -33.37
N PHE A 177 -14.83 1.61 -33.93
CA PHE A 177 -15.85 2.34 -34.67
C PHE A 177 -15.73 1.99 -36.16
N PRO A 178 -16.85 1.70 -36.85
CA PRO A 178 -16.83 1.43 -38.28
C PRO A 178 -16.39 2.67 -39.05
N LEU A 179 -15.74 2.47 -40.20
CA LEU A 179 -15.42 3.54 -41.14
C LEU A 179 -16.72 4.22 -41.59
N SER A 180 -16.76 5.55 -41.49
CA SER A 180 -17.86 6.39 -41.98
C SER A 180 -17.79 6.64 -43.48
#